data_AF-A0A0G8BTT3-F1
#
_entry.id   AF-A0A0G8BTT3-F1
#
_cell.length_a   1.000
_cell.length_b   1.000
_cell.length_c   1.000
_cell.angle_alpha   90.00
_cell.angle_beta   90.00
_cell.angle_gamma   90.00
#
_symmetry.space_group_name_H-M   'P 1'
#
loop_
_entity.id
_entity.type
_entity.pdbx_description
1 polymer ?
#
loop_
_entity_poly.entity_id
_entity_poly.type
_entity_poly.pdbx_seq_one_letter_code
_entity_poly.pdbx_strand_id
1 'polypeptide(L)'
;MAINVITIDNVKEQVQRFIQDNSYREVTPGTKYKVSGIYMIYIDYFSNDKVVPIYIGQSKDIQRRYKDHLCEILSLNRLSYKNYYEYFFSEFGSYYEGKFKACKIFKYMLENNCTLEDFRMIILEETDEADLERKEQEYFQKLLPSFFGFNQLNSFLTDLKLKFKQDKLTKLEINNFLDICQKDIDNIYSYYEYGFTRFNFEHVFRRDIIPLLKRTEQLDDATLLKCKEVNSNIYQLFKHYNLENEIHSMQELNACRKDYRVIREQYEDLLNQQPTGIIMKFLKSMGLFNKKEKKLEHILSKKRNELAFHIETNHKKQRTLLRKRYQLIFPTFEFGPFPLKDKPNTIAVKIEKENLLLNTCHLQIYISNNGISRSEHYSKEPYIIRIDYCYVNPEGKKIQKEYYIKNETTEDCRRGIEYIEKDFHDPNVTRFNQFTISRIKRDKINNSFISILSEYKHGINDYTIKNQRLYKLETVFNRLQKITDTETKFTKYASESDNCLRKCISNEQLNHHPFVKSLPINKKK
;
A
#
# COMPACT_ATOMS: atom_id res chain seq x y z
N MET A 1 -4.95 21.30 -33.12
CA MET A 1 -3.98 22.08 -32.33
C MET A 1 -2.78 21.19 -32.08
N ALA A 2 -1.56 21.64 -32.37
CA ALA A 2 -0.36 20.87 -32.08
C ALA A 2 -0.21 20.79 -30.55
N ILE A 3 -0.48 19.62 -29.97
CA ILE A 3 -0.20 19.35 -28.56
C ILE A 3 1.32 19.37 -28.43
N ASN A 4 1.86 20.23 -27.56
CA ASN A 4 3.28 20.27 -27.28
C ASN A 4 3.64 18.96 -26.54
N VAL A 5 4.07 17.93 -27.29
CA VAL A 5 4.34 16.61 -26.74
C VAL A 5 5.57 16.69 -25.86
N ILE A 6 5.40 16.42 -24.57
CA ILE A 6 6.51 16.33 -23.63
C ILE A 6 7.19 14.98 -23.88
N THR A 7 8.48 15.01 -24.23
CA THR A 7 9.26 13.78 -24.40
C THR A 7 9.69 13.20 -23.06
N ILE A 8 9.91 11.88 -23.01
CA ILE A 8 10.39 11.23 -21.79
C ILE A 8 11.74 11.80 -21.33
N ASP A 9 12.63 12.14 -22.26
CA ASP A 9 13.96 12.69 -21.95
C ASP A 9 13.83 14.07 -21.28
N ASN A 10 12.92 14.92 -21.76
CA ASN A 10 12.64 16.20 -21.10
C ASN A 10 12.17 15.99 -19.65
N VAL A 11 11.35 14.97 -19.39
CA VAL A 11 10.90 14.64 -18.03
C VAL A 11 12.06 14.11 -17.19
N LYS A 12 12.90 13.21 -17.73
CA LYS A 12 14.08 12.70 -17.02
C LYS A 12 15.03 13.82 -16.62
N GLU A 13 15.33 14.75 -17.53
CA GLU A 13 16.18 15.90 -17.24
C GLU A 13 15.60 16.77 -16.12
N GLN A 14 14.30 17.06 -16.16
CA GLN A 14 13.62 17.81 -15.10
C GLN A 14 13.68 17.09 -13.76
N VAL A 15 13.44 15.77 -13.74
CA VAL A 15 13.53 14.96 -12.53
C VAL A 15 14.94 14.98 -11.96
N GLN A 16 15.97 14.82 -12.79
CA GLN A 16 17.36 14.88 -12.36
C GLN A 16 17.71 16.24 -11.75
N ARG A 17 17.24 17.34 -12.35
CA ARG A 17 17.37 18.68 -11.75
C ARG A 17 16.69 18.77 -10.40
N PHE A 18 15.44 18.32 -10.28
CA PHE A 18 14.73 18.30 -8.99
C PHE A 18 15.46 17.47 -7.92
N ILE A 19 16.05 16.33 -8.29
CA ILE A 19 16.86 15.49 -7.39
C ILE A 19 18.10 16.25 -6.91
N GLN A 20 18.83 16.88 -7.83
CA GLN A 20 20.02 17.67 -7.50
C GLN A 20 19.67 18.83 -6.57
N ASP A 21 18.68 19.63 -6.96
CA ASP A 21 18.23 20.83 -6.26
C ASP A 21 17.70 20.52 -4.86
N ASN A 22 17.13 19.33 -4.62
CA ASN A 22 16.51 18.95 -3.34
C ASN A 22 17.26 17.82 -2.61
N SER A 23 18.49 17.52 -3.02
CA SER A 23 19.31 16.46 -2.40
C SER A 23 19.53 16.67 -0.90
N TYR A 24 19.64 17.93 -0.45
CA TYR A 24 19.77 18.29 0.97
C TYR A 24 18.50 18.00 1.80
N ARG A 25 17.36 17.76 1.15
CA ARG A 25 16.05 17.44 1.76
C ARG A 25 15.66 15.99 1.53
N GLU A 26 16.63 15.11 1.33
CA GLU A 26 16.37 13.68 1.28
C GLU A 26 15.81 13.17 2.61
N VAL A 27 14.72 12.41 2.53
CA VAL A 27 14.05 11.80 3.67
C VAL A 27 14.58 10.39 3.87
N THR A 28 15.11 10.12 5.06
CA THR A 28 15.63 8.80 5.44
C THR A 28 15.01 8.36 6.77
N PRO A 29 15.22 7.11 7.24
CA PRO A 29 14.71 6.73 8.55
C PRO A 29 15.35 7.51 9.71
N GLY A 30 16.50 8.16 9.49
CA GLY A 30 17.21 8.96 10.49
C GLY A 30 16.80 10.44 10.53
N THR A 31 16.12 10.94 9.50
CA THR A 31 15.64 12.34 9.47
C THR A 31 14.39 12.51 10.35
N LYS A 32 13.97 13.78 10.55
CA LYS A 32 12.81 14.13 11.40
C LYS A 32 11.91 15.18 10.74
N TYR A 33 11.66 15.06 9.44
CA TYR A 33 10.84 16.01 8.66
C TYR A 33 9.34 15.88 8.95
N LYS A 34 8.90 16.35 10.12
CA LYS A 34 7.49 16.44 10.52
C LYS A 34 6.82 17.69 9.95
N VAL A 35 6.90 17.83 8.63
CA VAL A 35 6.42 19.00 7.90
C VAL A 35 5.39 18.58 6.85
N SER A 36 4.52 19.53 6.49
CA SER A 36 3.56 19.41 5.40
C SER A 36 4.20 19.81 4.08
N GLY A 37 3.93 19.05 3.01
CA GLY A 37 4.52 19.36 1.71
C GLY A 37 4.30 18.32 0.61
N ILE A 38 4.93 18.60 -0.53
CA ILE A 38 5.02 17.73 -1.69
C ILE A 38 6.37 17.01 -1.68
N TYR A 39 6.34 15.70 -1.95
CA TYR A 39 7.51 14.87 -2.06
C TYR A 39 7.52 14.10 -3.38
N MET A 40 8.73 13.67 -3.75
CA MET A 40 8.95 12.72 -4.84
C MET A 40 9.65 11.50 -4.29
N ILE A 41 9.06 10.32 -4.53
CA ILE A 41 9.81 9.06 -4.48
C ILE A 41 10.44 8.87 -5.86
N TYR A 42 11.69 8.45 -5.89
CA TYR A 42 12.32 7.99 -7.12
C TYR A 42 13.12 6.71 -6.88
N ILE A 43 13.24 5.89 -7.92
CA ILE A 43 14.22 4.80 -7.95
C ILE A 43 15.45 5.32 -8.69
N ASP A 44 16.62 5.26 -8.07
CA ASP A 44 17.87 5.79 -8.61
C ASP A 44 18.45 4.92 -9.75
N TYR A 45 17.63 4.75 -10.79
CA TYR A 45 17.92 3.95 -11.97
C TYR A 45 17.08 4.44 -13.16
N PHE A 46 17.63 5.35 -13.96
CA PHE A 46 16.92 6.07 -15.03
C PHE A 46 17.19 5.53 -16.46
N SER A 47 17.75 4.33 -16.58
CA SER A 47 18.15 3.77 -17.89
C SER A 47 16.97 3.27 -18.73
N ASN A 48 15.79 3.05 -18.14
CA ASN A 48 14.60 2.62 -18.87
C ASN A 48 14.08 3.74 -19.80
N ASP A 49 13.91 3.45 -21.08
CA ASP A 49 13.48 4.40 -22.13
C ASP A 49 11.97 4.66 -22.16
N LYS A 50 11.20 3.90 -21.39
CA LYS A 50 9.73 4.01 -21.33
C LYS A 50 9.21 4.51 -19.99
N VAL A 51 9.96 4.33 -18.91
CA VAL A 51 9.54 4.66 -17.54
C VAL A 51 10.49 5.68 -16.93
N VAL A 52 9.92 6.76 -16.37
CA VAL A 52 10.62 7.64 -15.44
C VAL A 52 10.21 7.21 -14.04
N PRO A 53 11.11 6.62 -13.24
CA PRO A 53 10.74 5.90 -12.03
C PRO A 53 10.46 6.85 -10.86
N ILE A 54 9.40 7.65 -10.99
CA ILE A 54 8.98 8.64 -10.01
C ILE A 54 7.55 8.41 -9.53
N TYR A 55 7.31 8.79 -8.29
CA TYR A 55 5.98 9.00 -7.74
C TYR A 55 5.93 10.35 -7.05
N ILE A 56 4.94 11.17 -7.41
CA ILE A 56 4.67 12.44 -6.75
C ILE A 56 3.56 12.22 -5.72
N GLY A 57 3.75 12.74 -4.52
CA GLY A 57 2.72 12.70 -3.50
C GLY A 57 2.78 13.88 -2.54
N GLN A 58 1.70 14.03 -1.79
CA GLN A 58 1.57 15.04 -0.74
C GLN A 58 1.40 14.41 0.65
N SER A 59 1.79 15.11 1.71
CA SER A 59 1.57 14.69 3.10
C SER A 59 1.55 15.88 4.05
N LYS A 60 0.79 15.77 5.14
CA LYS A 60 0.85 16.66 6.32
C LYS A 60 2.05 16.35 7.22
N ASP A 61 2.56 15.12 7.13
CA ASP A 61 3.76 14.65 7.84
C ASP A 61 4.57 13.79 6.86
N ILE A 62 5.58 14.40 6.25
CA ILE A 62 6.44 13.75 5.25
C ILE A 62 7.22 12.58 5.86
N GLN A 63 7.75 12.71 7.07
CA GLN A 63 8.52 11.64 7.72
C GLN A 63 7.67 10.40 7.98
N ARG A 64 6.43 10.59 8.43
CA ARG A 64 5.47 9.50 8.59
C ARG A 64 5.15 8.86 7.25
N ARG A 65 4.95 9.66 6.20
CA ARG A 65 4.61 9.15 4.87
C ARG A 65 5.75 8.36 4.23
N TYR A 66 6.99 8.79 4.41
CA TYR A 66 8.19 8.04 4.00
C TYR A 66 8.23 6.67 4.66
N LYS A 67 8.03 6.62 5.98
CA LYS A 67 7.97 5.36 6.72
C LYS A 67 6.91 4.43 6.14
N ASP A 68 5.70 4.93 5.86
CA ASP A 68 4.61 4.13 5.31
C ASP A 68 5.00 3.51 3.96
N HIS A 69 5.51 4.31 3.01
CA HIS A 69 5.93 3.80 1.70
C HIS A 69 7.08 2.80 1.78
N LEU A 70 8.10 3.07 2.59
CA LEU A 70 9.22 2.15 2.76
C LEU A 70 8.75 0.82 3.38
N CYS A 71 7.83 0.87 4.35
CA CYS A 71 7.25 -0.34 4.93
C CYS A 71 6.43 -1.14 3.89
N GLU A 72 5.71 -0.48 2.98
CA GLU A 72 4.99 -1.17 1.90
C GLU A 72 5.96 -1.96 1.00
N ILE A 73 7.09 -1.35 0.60
CA ILE A 73 8.12 -2.00 -0.22
C ILE A 73 8.81 -3.14 0.55
N LEU A 74 9.15 -2.92 1.82
CA LEU A 74 9.73 -3.94 2.69
C LEU A 74 8.80 -5.15 2.83
N SER A 75 7.50 -4.91 3.02
CA SER A 75 6.50 -5.98 3.11
C SER A 75 6.43 -6.81 1.83
N LEU A 76 6.41 -6.18 0.66
CA LEU A 76 6.43 -6.89 -0.63
C LEU A 76 7.70 -7.74 -0.79
N ASN A 77 8.85 -7.19 -0.42
CA ASN A 77 10.13 -7.91 -0.49
C ASN A 77 10.21 -9.15 0.41
N ARG A 78 9.36 -9.25 1.43
CA ARG A 78 9.33 -10.38 2.36
C ARG A 78 8.52 -11.55 1.84
N LEU A 79 7.61 -11.31 0.93
CA LEU A 79 6.76 -12.34 0.37
C LEU A 79 7.55 -13.17 -0.63
N SER A 80 7.36 -14.49 -0.58
CA SER A 80 7.81 -15.35 -1.66
C SER A 80 7.05 -15.00 -2.95
N TYR A 81 7.65 -15.28 -4.11
CA TYR A 81 6.98 -15.13 -5.40
C TYR A 81 5.60 -15.82 -5.40
N LYS A 82 5.53 -17.04 -4.86
CA LYS A 82 4.29 -17.83 -4.76
C LYS A 82 3.20 -17.11 -3.96
N ASN A 83 3.53 -16.62 -2.76
CA ASN A 83 2.55 -15.95 -1.90
C ASN A 83 2.12 -14.62 -2.53
N TYR A 84 3.07 -13.85 -3.07
CA TYR A 84 2.73 -12.62 -3.77
C TYR A 84 1.81 -12.88 -4.97
N TYR A 85 2.08 -13.91 -5.77
CA TYR A 85 1.23 -14.32 -6.89
C TYR A 85 -0.18 -14.68 -6.45
N GLU A 86 -0.33 -15.47 -5.38
CA GLU A 86 -1.63 -15.86 -4.81
C GLU A 86 -2.45 -14.61 -4.42
N TYR A 87 -1.81 -13.65 -3.73
CA TYR A 87 -2.47 -12.42 -3.29
C TYR A 87 -2.81 -11.50 -4.47
N PHE A 88 -1.98 -11.50 -5.52
CA PHE A 88 -2.17 -10.63 -6.67
C PHE A 88 -3.27 -11.12 -7.62
N PHE A 89 -3.38 -12.44 -7.81
CA PHE A 89 -4.27 -13.07 -8.80
C PHE A 89 -5.40 -13.91 -8.17
N SER A 90 -5.82 -13.54 -6.96
CA SER A 90 -6.90 -14.21 -6.22
C SER A 90 -8.21 -14.27 -7.03
N GLU A 91 -9.10 -15.20 -6.68
CA GLU A 91 -10.37 -15.42 -7.40
C GLU A 91 -11.30 -14.18 -7.39
N PHE A 92 -11.18 -13.34 -6.37
CA PHE A 92 -12.04 -12.18 -6.14
C PHE A 92 -11.43 -10.86 -6.61
N GLY A 93 -10.22 -10.88 -7.18
CA GLY A 93 -9.45 -9.68 -7.56
C GLY A 93 -8.12 -9.60 -6.81
N SER A 94 -7.30 -8.59 -7.11
CA SER A 94 -6.03 -8.41 -6.40
C SER A 94 -6.27 -7.98 -4.96
N TYR A 95 -5.58 -8.59 -3.99
CA TYR A 95 -5.57 -8.14 -2.60
C TYR A 95 -5.08 -6.68 -2.46
N TYR A 96 -4.26 -6.24 -3.42
CA TYR A 96 -3.66 -4.90 -3.49
C TYR A 96 -4.51 -3.87 -4.23
N GLU A 97 -5.78 -4.19 -4.53
CA GLU A 97 -6.70 -3.27 -5.22
C GLU A 97 -6.75 -1.91 -4.51
N GLY A 98 -6.63 -0.84 -5.30
CA GLY A 98 -6.56 0.54 -4.78
C GLY A 98 -5.20 0.97 -4.22
N LYS A 99 -4.21 0.07 -4.09
CA LYS A 99 -2.86 0.39 -3.59
C LYS A 99 -1.71 -0.03 -4.52
N PHE A 100 -1.94 0.01 -5.83
CA PHE A 100 -0.98 -0.46 -6.83
C PHE A 100 0.33 0.34 -6.94
N LYS A 101 0.45 1.52 -6.32
CA LYS A 101 1.68 2.34 -6.39
C LYS A 101 2.91 1.52 -5.92
N ALA A 102 2.79 0.79 -4.82
CA ALA A 102 3.88 0.00 -4.24
C ALA A 102 4.20 -1.21 -5.12
N CYS A 103 3.17 -1.83 -5.73
CA CYS A 103 3.34 -2.94 -6.65
C CYS A 103 4.09 -2.52 -7.93
N LYS A 104 3.77 -1.35 -8.50
CA LYS A 104 4.48 -0.79 -9.66
C LYS A 104 5.94 -0.49 -9.35
N ILE A 105 6.20 0.15 -8.20
CA ILE A 105 7.57 0.43 -7.72
C ILE A 105 8.34 -0.88 -7.55
N PHE A 106 7.74 -1.86 -6.86
CA PHE A 106 8.38 -3.15 -6.60
C PHE A 106 8.69 -3.92 -7.88
N LYS A 107 7.75 -3.97 -8.84
CA LYS A 107 7.99 -4.53 -10.19
C LYS A 107 9.16 -3.84 -10.87
N TYR A 108 9.17 -2.51 -10.90
CA TYR A 108 10.25 -1.75 -11.52
C TYR A 108 11.60 -2.07 -10.90
N MET A 109 11.68 -2.09 -9.56
CA MET A 109 12.92 -2.42 -8.86
C MET A 109 13.41 -3.82 -9.20
N LEU A 110 12.53 -4.83 -9.22
CA LEU A 110 12.89 -6.20 -9.59
C LEU A 110 13.39 -6.31 -11.04
N GLU A 111 12.63 -5.77 -11.99
CA GLU A 111 12.94 -5.88 -13.43
C GLU A 111 14.19 -5.10 -13.86
N ASN A 112 14.67 -4.20 -13.01
CA ASN A 112 15.87 -3.41 -13.24
C ASN A 112 17.02 -3.76 -12.28
N ASN A 113 16.94 -4.89 -11.56
CA ASN A 113 17.95 -5.35 -10.60
C ASN A 113 18.32 -4.31 -9.53
N CYS A 114 17.36 -3.49 -9.12
CA CYS A 114 17.54 -2.51 -8.05
C CYS A 114 17.49 -3.18 -6.66
N THR A 115 18.02 -2.47 -5.68
CA THR A 115 18.03 -2.79 -4.25
C THR A 115 17.26 -1.72 -3.46
N LEU A 116 17.10 -1.90 -2.14
CA LEU A 116 16.51 -0.82 -1.32
C LEU A 116 17.33 0.46 -1.27
N GLU A 117 18.63 0.40 -1.54
CA GLU A 117 19.47 1.60 -1.54
C GLU A 117 19.04 2.57 -2.65
N ASP A 118 18.46 2.03 -3.72
CA ASP A 118 17.94 2.78 -4.87
C ASP A 118 16.56 3.39 -4.60
N PHE A 119 15.85 2.97 -3.54
CA PHE A 119 14.57 3.59 -3.15
C PHE A 119 14.83 4.89 -2.38
N ARG A 120 14.52 6.03 -3.01
CA ARG A 120 14.83 7.36 -2.48
C ARG A 120 13.55 8.19 -2.36
N MET A 121 13.55 9.14 -1.43
CA MET A 121 12.46 10.12 -1.30
C MET A 121 13.04 11.48 -0.94
N ILE A 122 12.62 12.52 -1.66
CA ILE A 122 13.03 13.91 -1.42
C ILE A 122 11.80 14.79 -1.22
N ILE A 123 11.95 15.85 -0.43
CA ILE A 123 10.93 16.89 -0.32
C ILE A 123 11.14 17.88 -1.47
N LEU A 124 10.13 18.02 -2.32
CA LEU A 124 10.15 19.00 -3.41
C LEU A 124 9.80 20.39 -2.89
N GLU A 125 8.77 20.48 -2.04
CA GLU A 125 8.23 21.74 -1.58
C GLU A 125 7.56 21.56 -0.21
N GLU A 126 7.87 22.43 0.75
CA GLU A 126 7.08 22.55 1.98
C GLU A 126 5.93 23.52 1.69
N THR A 127 4.71 23.15 2.05
CA THR A 127 3.53 23.97 1.81
C THR A 127 2.45 23.69 2.85
N ASP A 128 1.62 24.70 3.10
CA ASP A 128 0.47 24.59 3.99
C ASP A 128 -0.53 23.54 3.50
N GLU A 129 -1.26 22.94 4.44
CA GLU A 129 -2.19 21.85 4.15
C GLU A 129 -3.28 22.23 3.14
N ALA A 130 -3.67 23.51 3.13
CA ALA A 130 -4.68 24.06 2.23
C ALA A 130 -4.22 24.08 0.77
N ASP A 131 -2.92 24.15 0.53
CA ASP A 131 -2.32 24.28 -0.81
C ASP A 131 -1.83 22.94 -1.38
N LEU A 132 -1.82 21.86 -0.59
CA LEU A 132 -1.27 20.57 -0.98
C LEU A 132 -1.81 20.09 -2.33
N GLU A 133 -3.14 20.07 -2.51
CA GLU A 133 -3.75 19.56 -3.74
C GLU A 133 -3.37 20.40 -4.96
N ARG A 134 -3.38 21.73 -4.82
CA ARG A 134 -3.00 22.64 -5.90
C ARG A 134 -1.53 22.44 -6.28
N LYS A 135 -0.65 22.34 -5.29
CA LYS A 135 0.79 22.15 -5.48
C LYS A 135 1.13 20.79 -6.07
N GLU A 136 0.50 19.71 -5.62
CA GLU A 136 0.66 18.38 -6.22
C GLU A 136 0.31 18.42 -7.71
N GLN A 137 -0.77 19.11 -8.08
CA GLN A 137 -1.17 19.24 -9.49
C GLN A 137 -0.17 20.03 -10.34
N GLU A 138 0.53 21.03 -9.80
CA GLU A 138 1.62 21.71 -10.52
C GLU A 138 2.72 20.72 -10.95
N TYR A 139 3.11 19.79 -10.06
CA TYR A 139 4.10 18.75 -10.38
C TYR A 139 3.53 17.69 -11.33
N PHE A 140 2.24 17.36 -11.24
CA PHE A 140 1.62 16.48 -12.23
C PHE A 140 1.64 17.07 -13.64
N GLN A 141 1.44 18.38 -13.77
CA GLN A 141 1.49 19.06 -15.06
C GLN A 141 2.91 19.11 -15.64
N LYS A 142 3.92 19.30 -14.79
CA LYS A 142 5.33 19.38 -15.19
C LYS A 142 5.92 18.01 -15.57
N LEU A 143 5.64 16.99 -14.76
CA LEU A 143 6.34 15.71 -14.82
C LEU A 143 5.49 14.56 -15.39
N LEU A 144 4.18 14.75 -15.54
CA LEU A 144 3.24 13.74 -16.02
C LEU A 144 3.43 12.35 -15.35
N PRO A 145 3.51 12.28 -14.00
CA PRO A 145 3.92 11.06 -13.29
C PRO A 145 2.88 9.93 -13.38
N SER A 146 1.65 10.22 -13.81
CA SER A 146 0.62 9.21 -14.11
C SER A 146 0.83 8.51 -15.45
N PHE A 147 1.66 9.09 -16.32
CA PHE A 147 1.95 8.59 -17.67
C PHE A 147 3.37 8.02 -17.76
N PHE A 148 4.36 8.76 -17.26
CA PHE A 148 5.75 8.29 -17.28
C PHE A 148 6.16 7.54 -16.01
N GLY A 149 5.46 7.72 -14.89
CA GLY A 149 5.84 7.18 -13.57
C GLY A 149 4.79 6.27 -12.94
N PHE A 150 4.79 6.23 -11.60
CA PHE A 150 4.01 5.27 -10.82
C PHE A 150 2.61 5.75 -10.41
N ASN A 151 2.30 7.04 -10.58
CA ASN A 151 1.01 7.61 -10.16
C ASN A 151 -0.19 7.03 -10.94
N GLN A 152 -1.38 7.25 -10.41
CA GLN A 152 -2.66 6.94 -11.07
C GLN A 152 -3.12 8.15 -11.88
N LEU A 153 -4.04 7.94 -12.83
CA LEU A 153 -4.64 9.01 -13.64
C LEU A 153 -5.39 10.04 -12.77
N ASN A 154 -5.29 11.31 -13.15
CA ASN A 154 -5.97 12.39 -12.44
C ASN A 154 -7.50 12.25 -12.50
N SER A 155 -8.02 11.77 -13.62
CA SER A 155 -9.46 11.45 -13.78
C SER A 155 -9.89 10.38 -12.78
N PHE A 156 -9.09 9.34 -12.54
CA PHE A 156 -9.41 8.32 -11.55
C PHE A 156 -9.42 8.88 -10.12
N LEU A 157 -8.39 9.65 -9.76
CA LEU A 157 -8.30 10.26 -8.43
C LEU A 157 -9.49 11.22 -8.17
N THR A 158 -9.87 12.00 -9.19
CA THR A 158 -11.03 12.90 -9.11
C THR A 158 -12.34 12.13 -9.05
N ASP A 159 -12.52 11.08 -9.87
CA ASP A 159 -13.72 10.24 -9.87
C ASP A 159 -13.97 9.59 -8.50
N LEU A 160 -12.91 9.15 -7.81
CA LEU A 160 -13.02 8.64 -6.44
C LEU A 160 -13.56 9.73 -5.49
N LYS A 161 -13.02 10.95 -5.53
CA LYS A 161 -13.53 12.07 -4.70
C LYS A 161 -15.01 12.36 -4.98
N LEU A 162 -15.40 12.38 -6.25
CA LEU A 162 -16.79 12.64 -6.65
C LEU A 162 -17.75 11.51 -6.28
N LYS A 163 -17.29 10.25 -6.30
CA LYS A 163 -18.13 9.08 -5.97
C LYS A 163 -18.59 9.07 -4.51
N PHE A 164 -17.73 9.50 -3.59
CA PHE A 164 -18.00 9.48 -2.14
C PHE A 164 -18.58 10.80 -1.61
N LYS A 165 -18.78 11.79 -2.49
CA LYS A 165 -19.45 13.04 -2.12
C LYS A 165 -20.94 12.77 -1.87
N GLN A 166 -21.44 13.21 -0.72
CA GLN A 166 -22.85 13.05 -0.33
C GLN A 166 -23.74 14.11 -0.98
N ASP A 167 -23.21 15.31 -1.19
CA ASP A 167 -23.92 16.41 -1.83
C ASP A 167 -24.00 16.26 -3.35
N LYS A 168 -24.99 16.94 -3.95
CA LYS A 168 -25.08 17.08 -5.42
C LYS A 168 -23.79 17.73 -5.95
N LEU A 169 -23.32 17.24 -7.09
CA LEU A 169 -22.14 17.80 -7.76
C LEU A 169 -22.47 19.18 -8.33
N THR A 170 -21.58 20.15 -8.12
CA THR A 170 -21.71 21.48 -8.70
C THR A 170 -21.33 21.47 -10.18
N LYS A 171 -21.83 22.44 -10.95
CA LYS A 171 -21.46 22.65 -12.36
C LYS A 171 -19.94 22.80 -12.54
N LEU A 172 -19.28 23.52 -11.63
CA LEU A 172 -17.84 23.75 -11.69
C LEU A 172 -17.07 22.43 -11.51
N GLU A 173 -17.45 21.60 -10.54
CA GLU A 173 -16.83 20.30 -10.30
C GLU A 173 -16.98 19.35 -11.50
N ILE A 174 -18.16 19.34 -12.13
CA ILE A 174 -18.40 18.53 -13.33
C ILE A 174 -17.52 19.03 -14.47
N ASN A 175 -17.50 20.33 -14.74
CA ASN A 175 -16.68 20.87 -15.82
C ASN A 175 -15.19 20.60 -15.60
N ASN A 176 -14.69 20.77 -14.38
CA ASN A 176 -13.31 20.45 -14.02
C ASN A 176 -13.01 18.96 -14.23
N PHE A 177 -13.92 18.07 -13.82
CA PHE A 177 -13.76 16.64 -14.06
C PHE A 177 -13.71 16.29 -15.54
N LEU A 178 -14.57 16.90 -16.36
CA LEU A 178 -14.57 16.72 -17.81
C LEU A 178 -13.26 17.20 -18.45
N ASP A 179 -12.72 18.34 -18.01
CA ASP A 179 -11.42 18.83 -18.47
C ASP A 179 -10.28 17.88 -18.12
N ILE A 180 -10.31 17.34 -16.89
CA ILE A 180 -9.34 16.33 -16.46
C ILE A 180 -9.47 15.06 -17.30
N CYS A 181 -10.69 14.58 -17.56
CA CYS A 181 -10.92 13.43 -18.43
C CYS A 181 -10.40 13.67 -19.84
N GLN A 182 -10.69 14.82 -20.44
CA GLN A 182 -10.20 15.14 -21.78
C GLN A 182 -8.67 15.18 -21.83
N LYS A 183 -8.04 15.84 -20.85
CA LYS A 183 -6.58 15.88 -20.75
C LYS A 183 -5.96 14.50 -20.59
N ASP A 184 -6.57 13.62 -19.79
CA ASP A 184 -6.11 12.25 -19.66
C ASP A 184 -6.28 11.48 -20.99
N ILE A 185 -7.38 11.67 -21.73
CA ILE A 185 -7.58 11.06 -23.07
C ILE A 185 -6.46 11.48 -24.02
N ASP A 186 -6.18 12.78 -24.12
CA ASP A 186 -5.15 13.33 -25.01
C ASP A 186 -3.76 12.77 -24.66
N ASN A 187 -3.45 12.67 -23.37
CA ASN A 187 -2.21 12.09 -22.89
C ASN A 187 -2.13 10.57 -23.11
N ILE A 188 -3.24 9.82 -23.00
CA ILE A 188 -3.24 8.38 -23.28
C ILE A 188 -2.93 8.12 -24.75
N TYR A 189 -3.46 8.91 -25.69
CA TYR A 189 -3.07 8.80 -27.10
C TYR A 189 -1.56 8.98 -27.31
N SER A 190 -0.95 9.87 -26.53
CA SER A 190 0.48 10.21 -26.69
C SER A 190 1.41 9.23 -25.96
N TYR A 191 0.96 8.66 -24.83
CA TYR A 191 1.85 8.01 -23.86
C TYR A 191 1.44 6.58 -23.48
N TYR A 192 0.55 5.92 -24.23
CA TYR A 192 0.04 4.58 -23.90
C TYR A 192 1.14 3.53 -23.64
N GLU A 193 2.23 3.57 -24.41
CA GLU A 193 3.38 2.66 -24.30
C GLU A 193 4.41 3.08 -23.23
N TYR A 194 4.21 4.21 -22.56
CA TYR A 194 5.10 4.75 -21.55
C TYR A 194 4.60 4.49 -20.13
N GLY A 195 5.56 4.43 -19.19
CA GLY A 195 5.34 4.24 -17.77
C GLY A 195 4.42 3.07 -17.48
N PHE A 196 3.38 3.36 -16.69
CA PHE A 196 2.28 2.43 -16.41
C PHE A 196 0.97 2.94 -17.02
N THR A 197 1.03 3.71 -18.11
CA THR A 197 -0.14 4.32 -18.76
C THR A 197 -1.13 3.26 -19.21
N ARG A 198 -0.67 2.21 -19.89
CA ARG A 198 -1.52 1.10 -20.31
C ARG A 198 -2.29 0.48 -19.15
N PHE A 199 -1.61 0.17 -18.04
CA PHE A 199 -2.27 -0.35 -16.85
C PHE A 199 -3.29 0.66 -16.29
N ASN A 200 -2.90 1.92 -16.15
CA ASN A 200 -3.78 2.95 -15.60
C ASN A 200 -5.04 3.14 -16.47
N PHE A 201 -4.89 3.18 -17.78
CA PHE A 201 -6.02 3.30 -18.70
C PHE A 201 -6.91 2.05 -18.65
N GLU A 202 -6.34 0.87 -18.90
CA GLU A 202 -7.13 -0.35 -19.01
C GLU A 202 -7.74 -0.76 -17.66
N HIS A 203 -7.07 -0.52 -16.54
CA HIS A 203 -7.58 -0.91 -15.23
C HIS A 203 -8.56 0.11 -14.66
N VAL A 204 -8.16 1.38 -14.55
CA VAL A 204 -8.89 2.36 -13.71
C VAL A 204 -9.67 3.42 -14.48
N PHE A 205 -9.40 3.64 -15.77
CA PHE A 205 -10.07 4.70 -16.52
C PHE A 205 -11.55 4.38 -16.76
N ARG A 206 -12.39 5.40 -16.70
CA ARG A 206 -13.84 5.24 -16.72
C ARG A 206 -14.34 4.99 -18.14
N ARG A 207 -15.24 4.00 -18.29
CA ARG A 207 -15.82 3.60 -19.59
C ARG A 207 -17.02 4.46 -20.01
N ASP A 208 -17.70 5.08 -19.05
CA ASP A 208 -18.92 5.85 -19.27
C ASP A 208 -19.09 6.92 -18.19
N ILE A 209 -19.13 8.19 -18.61
CA ILE A 209 -19.33 9.34 -17.72
C ILE A 209 -20.80 9.81 -17.67
N ILE A 210 -21.68 9.29 -18.52
CA ILE A 210 -23.11 9.63 -18.58
C ILE A 210 -23.83 9.47 -17.23
N PRO A 211 -23.51 8.50 -16.35
CA PRO A 211 -24.15 8.43 -15.05
C PRO A 211 -23.94 9.68 -14.17
N LEU A 212 -22.93 10.52 -14.45
CA LEU A 212 -22.77 11.81 -13.77
C LEU A 212 -23.90 12.78 -14.14
N LEU A 213 -24.36 12.78 -15.39
CA LEU A 213 -25.50 13.59 -15.85
C LEU A 213 -26.78 13.28 -15.05
N LYS A 214 -26.97 12.02 -14.66
CA LYS A 214 -28.14 11.57 -13.91
C LYS A 214 -28.15 12.04 -12.45
N ARG A 215 -27.02 12.54 -11.94
CA ARG A 215 -26.90 13.03 -10.55
C ARG A 215 -27.23 14.52 -10.42
N THR A 216 -27.57 15.20 -11.51
CA THR A 216 -27.73 16.65 -11.55
C THR A 216 -28.97 17.03 -12.35
N GLU A 217 -29.95 17.63 -11.68
CA GLU A 217 -31.26 17.97 -12.28
C GLU A 217 -31.23 19.24 -13.14
N GLN A 218 -30.14 20.01 -13.15
CA GLN A 218 -30.02 21.26 -13.91
C GLN A 218 -28.58 21.50 -14.39
N LEU A 219 -28.16 20.78 -15.44
CA LEU A 219 -26.98 21.16 -16.21
C LEU A 219 -27.42 22.01 -17.39
N ASP A 220 -26.66 23.07 -17.69
CA ASP A 220 -26.90 23.85 -18.89
C ASP A 220 -26.47 23.10 -20.15
N ASP A 221 -26.98 23.57 -21.29
CA ASP A 221 -26.72 22.94 -22.59
C ASP A 221 -25.23 22.84 -22.91
N ALA A 222 -24.43 23.83 -22.46
CA ALA A 222 -22.98 23.83 -22.63
C ALA A 222 -22.29 22.67 -21.89
N THR A 223 -22.61 22.47 -20.62
CA THR A 223 -22.04 21.37 -19.82
C THR A 223 -22.54 20.01 -20.33
N LEU A 224 -23.80 19.92 -20.76
CA LEU A 224 -24.36 18.73 -21.38
C LEU A 224 -23.66 18.36 -22.69
N LEU A 225 -23.39 19.35 -23.54
CA LEU A 225 -22.67 19.16 -24.80
C LEU A 225 -21.25 18.65 -24.53
N LYS A 226 -20.53 19.29 -23.59
CA LYS A 226 -19.18 18.86 -23.17
C LYS A 226 -19.17 17.44 -22.62
N CYS A 227 -20.17 17.05 -21.82
CA CYS A 227 -20.30 15.67 -21.34
C CYS A 227 -20.44 14.67 -22.48
N LYS A 228 -21.28 14.98 -23.48
CA LYS A 228 -21.48 14.11 -24.65
C LYS A 228 -20.21 14.01 -25.49
N GLU A 229 -19.51 15.12 -25.69
CA GLU A 229 -18.24 15.17 -26.41
C GLU A 229 -17.18 14.32 -25.73
N VAL A 230 -16.90 14.55 -24.44
CA VAL A 230 -15.92 13.77 -23.68
C VAL A 230 -16.30 12.29 -23.67
N ASN A 231 -17.57 11.94 -23.52
CA ASN A 231 -18.01 10.54 -23.56
C ASN A 231 -17.81 9.89 -24.95
N SER A 232 -17.98 10.66 -26.02
CA SER A 232 -17.65 10.22 -27.38
C SER A 232 -16.15 9.97 -27.53
N ASN A 233 -15.32 10.88 -27.02
CA ASN A 233 -13.86 10.76 -27.04
C ASN A 233 -13.38 9.55 -26.23
N ILE A 234 -14.02 9.23 -25.10
CA ILE A 234 -13.78 7.97 -24.37
C ILE A 234 -14.05 6.77 -25.27
N TYR A 235 -15.20 6.72 -25.95
CA TYR A 235 -15.53 5.60 -26.84
C TYR A 235 -14.51 5.47 -27.98
N GLN A 236 -14.10 6.59 -28.59
CA GLN A 236 -13.08 6.61 -29.63
C GLN A 236 -11.73 6.10 -29.11
N LEU A 237 -11.32 6.49 -27.91
CA LEU A 237 -10.09 6.04 -27.27
C LEU A 237 -10.10 4.52 -27.04
N PHE A 238 -11.20 3.98 -26.49
CA PHE A 238 -11.35 2.54 -26.30
C PHE A 238 -11.32 1.78 -27.63
N LYS A 239 -12.00 2.32 -28.66
CA LYS A 239 -11.96 1.74 -30.01
C LYS A 239 -10.56 1.76 -30.61
N HIS A 240 -9.81 2.84 -30.44
CA HIS A 240 -8.44 2.96 -30.95
C HIS A 240 -7.53 1.85 -30.41
N TYR A 241 -7.71 1.47 -29.15
CA TYR A 241 -6.96 0.39 -28.50
C TYR A 241 -7.66 -0.98 -28.53
N ASN A 242 -8.71 -1.16 -29.34
CA ASN A 242 -9.48 -2.40 -29.50
C ASN A 242 -10.15 -2.92 -28.20
N LEU A 243 -10.64 -2.00 -27.37
CA LEU A 243 -11.30 -2.26 -26.08
C LEU A 243 -12.78 -1.88 -26.08
N GLU A 244 -13.38 -1.52 -27.21
CA GLU A 244 -14.79 -1.12 -27.34
C GLU A 244 -15.76 -2.23 -26.88
N ASN A 245 -15.35 -3.49 -26.99
CA ASN A 245 -16.12 -4.64 -26.49
C ASN A 245 -16.38 -4.56 -24.98
N GLU A 246 -15.52 -3.91 -24.20
CA GLU A 246 -15.75 -3.67 -22.77
C GLU A 246 -16.89 -2.68 -22.53
N ILE A 247 -16.97 -1.64 -23.37
CA ILE A 247 -18.05 -0.65 -23.31
C ILE A 247 -19.36 -1.33 -23.71
N HIS A 248 -19.38 -2.08 -24.81
CA HIS A 248 -20.56 -2.80 -25.27
C HIS A 248 -21.06 -3.81 -24.23
N SER A 249 -20.17 -4.60 -23.61
CA SER A 249 -20.54 -5.54 -22.55
C SER A 249 -21.21 -4.84 -21.35
N MET A 250 -20.72 -3.64 -20.97
CA MET A 250 -21.30 -2.85 -19.89
C MET A 250 -22.68 -2.27 -20.28
N GLN A 251 -22.83 -1.82 -21.53
CA GLN A 251 -24.09 -1.31 -22.06
C GLN A 251 -25.16 -2.40 -22.11
N GLU A 252 -24.83 -3.60 -22.60
CA GLU A 252 -25.72 -4.77 -22.62
C GLU A 252 -26.22 -5.11 -21.20
N LEU A 253 -25.30 -5.21 -20.23
CA LEU A 253 -25.67 -5.50 -18.85
C LEU A 253 -26.60 -4.42 -18.26
N ASN A 254 -26.32 -3.15 -18.56
CA ASN A 254 -27.15 -2.04 -18.10
C ASN A 254 -28.54 -2.03 -18.75
N ALA A 255 -28.64 -2.41 -20.03
CA ALA A 255 -29.92 -2.60 -20.72
C ALA A 255 -30.73 -3.71 -20.06
N CYS A 256 -30.14 -4.88 -19.84
CA CYS A 256 -30.80 -6.00 -19.14
C CYS A 256 -31.27 -5.62 -17.73
N ARG A 257 -30.47 -4.86 -16.98
CA ARG A 257 -30.86 -4.33 -15.65
C ARG A 257 -32.06 -3.39 -15.74
N LYS A 258 -32.08 -2.50 -16.73
CA LYS A 258 -33.19 -1.56 -16.94
C LYS A 258 -34.47 -2.30 -17.29
N ASP A 259 -34.40 -3.26 -18.22
CA ASP A 259 -35.55 -4.08 -18.62
C ASP A 259 -36.12 -4.87 -17.44
N TYR A 260 -35.26 -5.54 -16.67
CA TYR A 260 -35.69 -6.23 -15.45
C TYR A 260 -36.36 -5.29 -14.46
N ARG A 261 -35.81 -4.09 -14.25
CA ARG A 261 -36.37 -3.10 -13.33
C ARG A 261 -37.77 -2.64 -13.76
N VAL A 262 -37.97 -2.33 -15.05
CA VAL A 262 -39.28 -1.91 -15.58
C VAL A 262 -40.34 -3.01 -15.39
N ILE A 263 -40.00 -4.26 -15.68
CA ILE A 263 -40.94 -5.39 -15.50
C ILE A 263 -41.25 -5.61 -14.02
N ARG A 264 -40.25 -5.45 -13.15
CA ARG A 264 -40.43 -5.55 -11.70
C ARG A 264 -41.35 -4.44 -11.17
N GLU A 265 -41.15 -3.20 -11.60
CA GLU A 265 -42.01 -2.06 -11.26
C GLU A 265 -43.46 -2.33 -11.71
N GLN A 266 -43.68 -2.82 -12.95
CA GLN A 266 -45.01 -3.20 -13.44
C GLN A 266 -45.66 -4.33 -12.62
N TYR A 267 -44.87 -5.28 -12.12
CA TYR A 267 -45.36 -6.36 -11.27
C TYR A 267 -45.75 -5.84 -9.87
N GLU A 268 -44.90 -5.00 -9.27
CA GLU A 268 -45.17 -4.36 -7.98
C GLU A 268 -46.41 -3.45 -8.07
N ASP A 269 -46.57 -2.67 -9.15
CA ASP A 269 -47.77 -1.86 -9.42
C ASP A 269 -49.03 -2.72 -9.55
N LEU A 270 -48.94 -3.87 -10.24
CA LEU A 270 -50.06 -4.81 -10.36
C LEU A 270 -50.47 -5.39 -9.00
N LEU A 271 -49.51 -5.70 -8.14
CA LEU A 271 -49.76 -6.17 -6.77
C LEU A 271 -50.39 -5.07 -5.90
N ASN A 272 -49.91 -3.83 -6.03
CA ASN A 272 -50.43 -2.69 -5.28
C ASN A 272 -51.84 -2.27 -5.71
N GLN A 273 -52.21 -2.53 -6.97
CA GLN A 273 -53.56 -2.30 -7.50
C GLN A 273 -54.55 -3.44 -7.18
N GLN A 274 -54.17 -4.42 -6.34
CA GLN A 274 -55.06 -5.51 -5.96
C GLN A 274 -56.29 -4.99 -5.20
N PRO A 275 -57.52 -5.24 -5.69
CA PRO A 275 -58.72 -4.94 -4.92
C PRO A 275 -58.77 -5.82 -3.66
N THR A 276 -59.23 -5.27 -2.53
CA THR A 276 -59.39 -5.99 -1.27
C THR A 276 -60.84 -6.42 -1.04
N GLY A 277 -61.09 -7.43 -0.20
CA GLY A 277 -62.45 -7.86 0.18
C GLY A 277 -63.20 -8.70 -0.87
N ILE A 278 -64.51 -8.50 -1.00
CA ILE A 278 -65.44 -9.36 -1.78
C ILE A 278 -65.09 -9.39 -3.28
N ILE A 279 -64.59 -8.28 -3.82
CA ILE A 279 -64.17 -8.15 -5.23
C ILE A 279 -62.99 -9.08 -5.53
N MET A 280 -62.05 -9.25 -4.58
CA MET A 280 -60.92 -10.18 -4.74
C MET A 280 -61.37 -11.64 -4.76
N LYS A 281 -62.35 -12.00 -3.91
CA LYS A 281 -62.95 -13.35 -3.92
C LYS A 281 -63.60 -13.65 -5.27
N PHE A 282 -64.34 -12.68 -5.84
CA PHE A 282 -65.01 -12.82 -7.13
C PHE A 282 -64.01 -12.92 -8.31
N LEU A 283 -62.98 -12.09 -8.33
CA LEU A 283 -61.93 -12.12 -9.35
C LEU A 283 -61.06 -13.39 -9.28
N LYS A 284 -60.81 -13.93 -8.08
CA LYS A 284 -60.16 -15.23 -7.89
C LYS A 284 -61.03 -16.38 -8.38
N SER A 285 -62.34 -16.37 -8.11
CA SER A 285 -63.26 -17.41 -8.59
C SER A 285 -63.44 -17.41 -10.11
N MET A 286 -63.27 -16.26 -10.77
CA MET A 286 -63.30 -16.14 -12.24
C MET A 286 -61.96 -16.42 -12.96
N GLY A 287 -60.85 -16.58 -12.23
CA GLY A 287 -59.54 -16.89 -12.81
C GLY A 287 -58.86 -15.78 -13.65
N LEU A 288 -59.52 -14.64 -13.83
CA LEU A 288 -59.04 -13.52 -14.67
C LEU A 288 -57.82 -12.81 -14.09
N PHE A 289 -57.80 -12.60 -12.77
CA PHE A 289 -56.69 -11.91 -12.10
C PHE A 289 -55.43 -12.78 -12.06
N ASN A 290 -55.61 -14.09 -11.77
CA ASN A 290 -54.56 -15.10 -11.82
C ASN A 290 -53.85 -15.18 -13.19
N LYS A 291 -54.53 -14.88 -14.30
CA LYS A 291 -53.94 -15.02 -15.65
C LYS A 291 -52.96 -13.89 -15.99
N LYS A 292 -53.30 -12.65 -15.65
CA LYS A 292 -52.43 -11.48 -15.87
C LYS A 292 -51.23 -11.50 -14.93
N GLU A 293 -51.46 -11.83 -13.66
CA GLU A 293 -50.42 -12.00 -12.64
C GLU A 293 -49.44 -13.12 -13.03
N LYS A 294 -49.92 -14.34 -13.32
CA LYS A 294 -49.06 -15.46 -13.75
C LYS A 294 -48.27 -15.16 -15.02
N LYS A 295 -48.84 -14.41 -15.98
CA LYS A 295 -48.13 -13.99 -17.20
C LYS A 295 -46.97 -13.06 -16.85
N LEU A 296 -47.21 -12.09 -15.97
CA LEU A 296 -46.21 -11.08 -15.61
C LEU A 296 -45.14 -11.67 -14.67
N GLU A 297 -45.53 -12.56 -13.76
CA GLU A 297 -44.63 -13.38 -12.95
C GLU A 297 -43.72 -14.27 -13.83
N HIS A 298 -44.27 -14.91 -14.86
CA HIS A 298 -43.49 -15.69 -15.81
C HIS A 298 -42.48 -14.83 -16.59
N ILE A 299 -42.88 -13.65 -17.06
CA ILE A 299 -41.99 -12.69 -17.73
C ILE A 299 -40.89 -12.21 -16.77
N LEU A 300 -41.25 -11.88 -15.53
CA LEU A 300 -40.32 -11.44 -14.50
C LEU A 300 -39.28 -12.53 -14.18
N SER A 301 -39.72 -13.77 -14.04
CA SER A 301 -38.85 -14.93 -13.83
C SER A 301 -37.88 -15.13 -15.00
N LYS A 302 -38.39 -15.06 -16.24
CA LYS A 302 -37.56 -15.13 -17.45
C LYS A 302 -36.52 -14.02 -17.48
N LYS A 303 -36.92 -12.77 -17.22
CA LYS A 303 -36.03 -11.60 -17.19
C LYS A 303 -35.00 -11.67 -16.08
N ARG A 304 -35.36 -12.23 -14.91
CA ARG A 304 -34.44 -12.49 -13.81
C ARG A 304 -33.35 -13.49 -14.22
N ASN A 305 -33.74 -14.58 -14.88
CA ASN A 305 -32.80 -15.60 -15.36
C ASN A 305 -31.87 -15.05 -16.45
N GLU A 306 -32.41 -14.29 -17.41
CA GLU A 306 -31.63 -13.57 -18.41
C GLU A 306 -30.59 -12.64 -17.75
N LEU A 307 -31.02 -11.81 -16.78
CA LEU A 307 -30.13 -10.92 -16.05
C LEU A 307 -29.05 -11.68 -15.29
N ALA A 308 -29.40 -12.78 -14.59
CA ALA A 308 -28.45 -13.61 -13.86
C ALA A 308 -27.37 -14.18 -14.80
N PHE A 309 -27.78 -14.70 -15.96
CA PHE A 309 -26.87 -15.21 -16.98
C PHE A 309 -25.90 -14.13 -17.51
N HIS A 310 -26.41 -12.93 -17.81
CA HIS A 310 -25.56 -11.81 -18.25
C HIS A 310 -24.60 -11.34 -17.15
N ILE A 311 -25.03 -11.31 -15.88
CA ILE A 311 -24.16 -10.99 -14.74
C ILE A 311 -23.02 -12.01 -14.64
N GLU A 312 -23.33 -13.30 -14.66
CA GLU A 312 -22.33 -14.37 -14.55
C GLU A 312 -21.33 -14.33 -15.72
N THR A 313 -21.83 -14.17 -16.94
CA THR A 313 -21.00 -14.06 -18.14
C THR A 313 -20.08 -12.84 -18.07
N ASN A 314 -20.62 -11.69 -17.65
CA ASN A 314 -19.81 -10.49 -17.45
C ASN A 314 -18.76 -10.69 -16.35
N HIS A 315 -19.11 -11.31 -15.21
CA HIS A 315 -18.14 -11.60 -14.15
C HIS A 315 -16.99 -12.48 -14.63
N LYS A 316 -17.26 -13.54 -15.41
CA LYS A 316 -16.21 -14.41 -16.00
C LYS A 316 -15.29 -13.64 -16.95
N LYS A 317 -15.87 -12.80 -17.83
CA LYS A 317 -15.11 -11.93 -18.74
C LYS A 317 -14.23 -10.94 -17.95
N GLN A 318 -14.81 -10.25 -16.96
CA GLN A 318 -14.10 -9.27 -16.13
C GLN A 318 -12.97 -9.92 -15.33
N ARG A 319 -13.17 -11.10 -14.73
CA ARG A 319 -12.09 -11.84 -14.05
C ARG A 319 -10.90 -12.11 -14.97
N THR A 320 -11.16 -12.52 -16.21
CA THR A 320 -10.12 -12.78 -17.21
C THR A 320 -9.38 -11.49 -17.60
N LEU A 321 -10.11 -10.40 -17.83
CA LEU A 321 -9.53 -9.10 -18.16
C LEU A 321 -8.70 -8.53 -17.02
N LEU A 322 -9.21 -8.58 -15.78
CA LEU A 322 -8.50 -8.13 -14.59
C LEU A 322 -7.17 -8.87 -14.42
N ARG A 323 -7.16 -10.20 -14.58
CA ARG A 323 -5.91 -10.97 -14.55
C ARG A 323 -4.89 -10.49 -15.59
N LYS A 324 -5.31 -10.24 -16.83
CA LYS A 324 -4.41 -9.70 -17.88
C LYS A 324 -3.86 -8.32 -17.51
N ARG A 325 -4.68 -7.45 -16.92
CA ARG A 325 -4.24 -6.11 -16.50
C ARG A 325 -3.28 -6.17 -15.32
N TYR A 326 -3.57 -7.03 -14.35
CA TYR A 326 -2.69 -7.26 -13.21
C TYR A 326 -1.30 -7.74 -13.64
N GLN A 327 -1.18 -8.53 -14.71
CA GLN A 327 0.13 -8.90 -15.29
C GLN A 327 0.98 -7.69 -15.73
N LEU A 328 0.36 -6.57 -16.11
CA LEU A 328 1.10 -5.35 -16.50
C LEU A 328 1.88 -4.73 -15.35
N ILE A 329 1.51 -5.02 -14.10
CA ILE A 329 2.14 -4.47 -12.89
C ILE A 329 2.64 -5.55 -11.93
N PHE A 330 2.61 -6.81 -12.35
CA PHE A 330 3.25 -7.93 -11.66
C PHE A 330 4.64 -8.21 -12.28
N PRO A 331 5.65 -8.63 -11.49
CA PRO A 331 6.96 -9.00 -12.01
C PRO A 331 6.89 -10.11 -13.07
N THR A 332 7.64 -9.99 -14.16
CA THR A 332 7.61 -10.94 -15.28
C THR A 332 8.40 -12.23 -15.04
N PHE A 333 9.13 -12.32 -13.93
CA PHE A 333 9.97 -13.46 -13.57
C PHE A 333 9.85 -13.79 -12.08
N GLU A 334 10.24 -15.01 -11.71
CA GLU A 334 10.33 -15.41 -10.31
C GLU A 334 11.44 -14.66 -9.60
N PHE A 335 11.14 -14.07 -8.45
CA PHE A 335 12.09 -13.26 -7.71
C PHE A 335 12.38 -13.83 -6.33
N GLY A 336 13.61 -13.59 -5.91
CA GLY A 336 13.99 -13.64 -4.52
C GLY A 336 13.88 -12.27 -3.84
N PRO A 337 13.91 -12.23 -2.51
CA PRO A 337 14.08 -11.01 -1.75
C PRO A 337 15.36 -10.27 -2.18
N PHE A 338 15.30 -8.97 -2.44
CA PHE A 338 16.53 -8.20 -2.68
C PHE A 338 17.37 -8.12 -1.40
N PRO A 339 18.71 -8.06 -1.53
CA PRO A 339 19.61 -7.93 -0.40
C PRO A 339 19.29 -6.67 0.39
N LEU A 340 18.98 -6.87 1.66
CA LEU A 340 18.86 -5.81 2.62
C LEU A 340 20.25 -5.71 3.22
N LYS A 341 21.14 -4.95 2.58
CA LYS A 341 22.45 -4.67 3.19
C LYS A 341 22.15 -4.12 4.59
N ASP A 342 22.85 -4.63 5.60
CA ASP A 342 22.93 -3.93 6.88
C ASP A 342 23.21 -2.47 6.54
N LYS A 343 22.41 -1.54 7.06
CA LYS A 343 22.70 -0.12 6.84
C LYS A 343 24.19 0.09 7.18
N PRO A 344 25.03 0.51 6.23
CA PRO A 344 26.46 0.69 6.47
C PRO A 344 26.74 1.79 7.51
N ASN A 345 25.73 2.60 7.83
CA ASN A 345 25.82 3.62 8.85
C ASN A 345 25.71 3.02 10.26
N THR A 346 26.84 2.51 10.73
CA THR A 346 27.42 2.89 12.03
C THR A 346 26.40 3.22 13.12
N ILE A 347 25.82 2.19 13.71
CA ILE A 347 25.47 2.24 15.13
C ILE A 347 26.61 1.56 15.90
N ALA A 348 27.86 1.90 15.55
CA ALA A 348 28.85 1.94 16.61
C ALA A 348 28.27 2.88 17.66
N VAL A 349 28.28 2.49 18.94
CA VAL A 349 27.92 3.40 20.03
C VAL A 349 28.71 4.69 19.81
N LYS A 350 28.05 5.74 19.29
CA LYS A 350 28.67 7.03 18.99
C LYS A 350 28.83 7.73 20.33
N ILE A 351 29.92 7.41 21.02
CA ILE A 351 30.38 8.23 22.13
C ILE A 351 31.14 9.37 21.46
N GLU A 352 30.57 10.58 21.48
CA GLU A 352 31.31 11.79 21.14
C GLU A 352 32.57 11.84 22.00
N LYS A 353 33.72 12.21 21.43
CA LYS A 353 35.01 12.20 22.16
C LYS A 353 34.95 13.03 23.45
N GLU A 354 34.08 14.04 23.50
CA GLU A 354 33.85 14.93 24.64
C GLU A 354 33.00 14.29 25.76
N ASN A 355 32.37 13.14 25.50
CA ASN A 355 31.46 12.42 26.40
C ASN A 355 32.02 11.05 26.88
N LEU A 356 33.33 10.81 26.72
CA LEU A 356 34.02 9.61 27.22
C LEU A 356 34.13 9.65 28.75
N LEU A 357 33.04 9.33 29.44
CA LEU A 357 33.04 9.17 30.89
C LEU A 357 33.82 7.90 31.25
N LEU A 358 34.83 8.05 32.11
CA LEU A 358 35.57 6.92 32.66
C LEU A 358 34.64 5.98 33.42
N ASN A 359 35.00 4.70 33.43
CA ASN A 359 34.24 3.61 34.02
C ASN A 359 32.75 3.62 33.62
N THR A 360 32.47 3.79 32.32
CA THR A 360 31.10 3.84 31.78
C THR A 360 30.89 2.79 30.69
N CYS A 361 29.82 2.03 30.82
CA CYS A 361 29.37 1.04 29.84
C CYS A 361 28.12 1.54 29.12
N HIS A 362 28.26 1.78 27.82
CA HIS A 362 27.18 2.17 26.93
C HIS A 362 26.62 0.95 26.23
N LEU A 363 25.33 0.69 26.40
CA LEU A 363 24.62 -0.48 25.89
C LEU A 363 23.57 -0.08 24.85
N GLN A 364 23.58 -0.76 23.72
CA GLN A 364 22.56 -0.64 22.71
C GLN A 364 21.92 -2.01 22.47
N ILE A 365 20.63 -2.11 22.73
CA ILE A 365 19.88 -3.37 22.76
C ILE A 365 18.79 -3.32 21.68
N TYR A 366 18.86 -4.25 20.74
CA TYR A 366 17.92 -4.36 19.63
C TYR A 366 16.90 -5.47 19.91
N ILE A 367 15.62 -5.15 19.75
CA ILE A 367 14.50 -6.03 20.07
C ILE A 367 13.66 -6.28 18.80
N SER A 368 13.24 -7.54 18.60
CA SER A 368 12.57 -8.02 17.37
C SER A 368 11.24 -7.36 17.04
N ASN A 369 10.48 -6.90 18.04
CA ASN A 369 9.22 -6.22 17.84
C ASN A 369 8.89 -5.30 19.02
N ASN A 370 7.98 -4.36 18.79
CA ASN A 370 7.54 -3.38 19.77
C ASN A 370 6.55 -3.92 20.83
N GLY A 371 6.22 -5.22 20.80
CA GLY A 371 5.30 -5.84 21.77
C GLY A 371 3.85 -5.33 21.73
N ILE A 372 3.44 -4.57 20.70
CA ILE A 372 2.11 -3.94 20.67
C ILE A 372 1.08 -4.94 20.08
N SER A 373 0.41 -5.72 20.94
CA SER A 373 -0.98 -6.18 20.76
C SER A 373 -1.47 -6.93 22.01
N ARG A 374 -2.75 -6.73 22.36
CA ARG A 374 -3.47 -7.42 23.46
C ARG A 374 -4.41 -8.53 22.96
N SER A 375 -4.23 -9.02 21.73
CA SER A 375 -5.15 -9.99 21.15
C SER A 375 -4.74 -11.43 21.50
N GLU A 376 -5.71 -12.20 21.99
CA GLU A 376 -5.58 -13.63 22.33
C GLU A 376 -5.35 -14.52 21.10
N HIS A 377 -5.61 -14.01 19.89
CA HIS A 377 -5.49 -14.75 18.64
C HIS A 377 -4.08 -14.70 18.02
N TYR A 378 -3.18 -13.88 18.57
CA TYR A 378 -1.83 -13.70 18.02
C TYR A 378 -0.77 -13.90 19.09
N SER A 379 0.23 -14.74 18.83
CA SER A 379 1.43 -14.83 19.67
C SER A 379 2.42 -13.73 19.29
N LYS A 380 2.85 -12.93 20.29
CA LYS A 380 3.85 -11.86 20.16
C LYS A 380 4.83 -11.90 21.32
N GLU A 381 5.94 -12.59 21.11
CA GLU A 381 7.04 -12.59 22.06
C GLU A 381 8.18 -11.71 21.53
N PRO A 382 8.53 -10.63 22.26
CA PRO A 382 9.72 -9.87 21.93
C PRO A 382 10.95 -10.66 22.39
N TYR A 383 11.98 -10.62 21.55
CA TYR A 383 13.29 -11.17 21.88
C TYR A 383 14.36 -10.12 21.60
N ILE A 384 15.41 -10.12 22.41
CA ILE A 384 16.62 -9.37 22.09
C ILE A 384 17.29 -10.07 20.91
N ILE A 385 17.55 -9.38 19.82
CA ILE A 385 18.17 -9.96 18.62
C ILE A 385 19.67 -9.60 18.54
N ARG A 386 20.06 -8.46 19.10
CA ARG A 386 21.46 -7.99 19.12
C ARG A 386 21.71 -7.11 20.35
N ILE A 387 22.92 -7.21 20.92
CA ILE A 387 23.44 -6.32 21.96
C ILE A 387 24.80 -5.80 21.51
N ASP A 388 24.92 -4.49 21.45
CA ASP A 388 26.18 -3.81 21.23
C ASP A 388 26.58 -3.09 22.50
N TYR A 389 27.87 -3.10 22.81
CA TYR A 389 28.37 -2.31 23.93
C TYR A 389 29.69 -1.63 23.61
N CYS A 390 29.87 -0.50 24.28
CA CYS A 390 31.15 0.17 24.39
C CYS A 390 31.43 0.46 25.87
N TYR A 391 32.47 -0.16 26.41
CA TYR A 391 32.95 0.09 27.76
C TYR A 391 34.24 0.91 27.72
N VAL A 392 34.28 1.98 28.50
CA VAL A 392 35.48 2.79 28.75
C VAL A 392 35.90 2.50 30.18
N ASN A 393 37.05 1.84 30.34
CA ASN A 393 37.53 1.46 31.67
C ASN A 393 38.11 2.68 32.43
N PRO A 394 38.49 2.54 33.71
CA PRO A 394 39.07 3.62 34.50
C PRO A 394 40.35 4.22 33.88
N GLU A 395 41.13 3.42 33.14
CA GLU A 395 42.34 3.86 32.44
C GLU A 395 42.07 4.53 31.08
N GLY A 396 40.81 4.70 30.69
CA GLY A 396 40.40 5.34 29.43
C GLY A 396 40.48 4.41 28.20
N LYS A 397 40.77 3.13 28.37
CA LYS A 397 40.79 2.13 27.29
C LYS A 397 39.36 1.75 26.88
N LYS A 398 39.11 1.85 25.58
CA LYS A 398 37.82 1.50 24.94
C LYS A 398 37.77 0.01 24.57
N ILE A 399 36.70 -0.67 24.97
CA ILE A 399 36.36 -2.04 24.56
C ILE A 399 34.99 -2.02 23.88
N GLN A 400 34.93 -2.46 22.63
CA GLN A 400 33.69 -2.50 21.84
C GLN A 400 33.46 -3.91 21.30
N LYS A 401 32.23 -4.41 21.44
CA LYS A 401 31.79 -5.71 20.92
C LYS A 401 30.32 -5.68 20.56
N GLU A 402 29.95 -6.58 19.66
CA GLU A 402 28.60 -6.78 19.14
C GLU A 402 28.25 -8.27 19.29
N TYR A 403 27.04 -8.56 19.74
CA TYR A 403 26.56 -9.93 19.92
C TYR A 403 25.16 -10.11 19.35
N TYR A 404 25.02 -11.02 18.39
CA TYR A 404 23.72 -11.54 18.01
C TYR A 404 23.26 -12.57 19.03
N ILE A 405 22.03 -12.42 19.53
CA ILE A 405 21.55 -13.22 20.64
C ILE A 405 20.81 -14.44 20.12
N LYS A 406 21.13 -15.61 20.68
CA LYS A 406 20.47 -16.89 20.40
C LYS A 406 19.15 -16.97 21.17
N ASN A 407 18.04 -17.04 20.45
CA ASN A 407 16.71 -17.31 20.95
C ASN A 407 15.83 -17.88 19.82
N GLU A 408 14.56 -18.13 20.10
CA GLU A 408 13.61 -18.68 19.13
C GLU A 408 13.52 -17.82 17.85
N THR A 409 13.39 -16.49 17.97
CA THR A 409 13.27 -15.60 16.80
C THR A 409 14.53 -15.63 15.94
N THR A 410 15.73 -15.54 16.51
CA THR A 410 16.98 -15.51 15.73
C THR A 410 17.34 -16.86 15.13
N GLU A 411 16.96 -17.97 15.77
CA GLU A 411 17.08 -19.31 15.19
C GLU A 411 16.08 -19.54 14.05
N ASP A 412 14.83 -19.04 14.19
CA ASP A 412 13.85 -19.07 13.10
C ASP A 412 14.36 -18.26 11.89
N CYS A 413 14.99 -17.10 12.10
CA CYS A 413 15.62 -16.32 11.03
C CYS A 413 16.69 -17.12 10.27
N ARG A 414 17.53 -17.89 10.98
CA ARG A 414 18.57 -18.73 10.35
C ARG A 414 17.99 -19.86 9.51
N ARG A 415 16.84 -20.41 9.92
CA ARG A 415 16.12 -21.46 9.17
C ARG A 415 15.35 -20.91 7.96
N GLY A 416 15.05 -19.61 7.98
CA GLY A 416 14.19 -18.96 7.01
C GLY A 416 12.75 -18.89 7.51
N ILE A 417 12.13 -17.73 7.30
CA ILE A 417 10.74 -17.48 7.67
C ILE A 417 9.92 -17.32 6.39
N GLU A 418 8.81 -18.05 6.32
CA GLU A 418 7.80 -17.83 5.30
C GLU A 418 6.81 -16.76 5.78
N TYR A 419 6.80 -15.63 5.07
CA TYR A 419 5.91 -14.52 5.36
C TYR A 419 4.62 -14.59 4.54
N ILE A 420 3.54 -14.10 5.15
CA ILE A 420 2.21 -13.98 4.55
C ILE A 420 1.65 -12.57 4.75
N GLU A 421 0.68 -12.17 3.94
CA GLU A 421 -0.16 -11.01 4.26
C GLU A 421 -1.08 -11.37 5.43
N LYS A 422 -0.91 -10.66 6.55
CA LYS A 422 -1.54 -10.98 7.84
C LYS A 422 -3.04 -11.15 7.75
N ASP A 423 -3.70 -10.25 7.05
CA ASP A 423 -5.16 -10.18 7.01
C ASP A 423 -5.75 -10.95 5.83
N PHE A 424 -4.93 -11.51 4.93
CA PHE A 424 -5.43 -12.26 3.75
C PHE A 424 -6.07 -13.59 4.15
N HIS A 425 -5.51 -14.28 5.14
CA HIS A 425 -6.01 -15.57 5.63
C HIS A 425 -6.84 -15.47 6.92
N ASP A 426 -7.13 -14.25 7.41
CA ASP A 426 -7.88 -14.06 8.65
C ASP A 426 -9.38 -13.85 8.36
N PRO A 427 -10.24 -14.85 8.63
CA PRO A 427 -11.68 -14.75 8.33
C PRO A 427 -12.40 -13.72 9.20
N ASN A 428 -11.78 -13.22 10.27
CA ASN A 428 -12.40 -12.26 11.19
C ASN A 428 -12.13 -10.80 10.81
N VAL A 429 -11.32 -10.55 9.78
CA VAL A 429 -10.97 -9.19 9.37
C VAL A 429 -12.08 -8.57 8.55
N THR A 430 -12.68 -7.49 9.08
CA THR A 430 -13.71 -6.70 8.37
C THR A 430 -13.12 -5.62 7.47
N ARG A 431 -11.86 -5.23 7.68
CA ARG A 431 -11.11 -4.27 6.85
C ARG A 431 -9.66 -4.71 6.71
N PHE A 432 -9.27 -5.08 5.50
CA PHE A 432 -7.90 -5.52 5.21
C PHE A 432 -6.90 -4.37 5.34
N ASN A 433 -5.80 -4.62 6.05
CA ASN A 433 -4.66 -3.73 6.07
C ASN A 433 -3.51 -4.31 5.23
N GLN A 434 -3.52 -4.05 3.92
CA GLN A 434 -2.49 -4.55 3.01
C GLN A 434 -1.08 -4.12 3.40
N PHE A 435 -0.08 -4.88 2.97
CA PHE A 435 1.34 -4.69 3.27
C PHE A 435 1.64 -4.84 4.77
N THR A 436 0.86 -5.66 5.45
CA THR A 436 1.12 -6.02 6.85
C THR A 436 1.49 -7.48 6.88
N ILE A 437 2.78 -7.78 7.01
CA ILE A 437 3.23 -9.17 7.00
C ILE A 437 3.07 -9.84 8.36
N SER A 438 2.86 -11.15 8.31
CA SER A 438 2.94 -12.06 9.45
C SER A 438 3.52 -13.41 9.01
N ARG A 439 3.44 -14.42 9.87
CA ARG A 439 3.72 -15.82 9.52
C ARG A 439 2.69 -16.74 10.16
N ILE A 440 2.57 -17.95 9.63
CA ILE A 440 1.77 -19.02 10.24
C ILE A 440 2.71 -19.93 11.03
N LYS A 441 2.36 -20.22 12.29
CA LYS A 441 3.07 -21.20 13.13
C LYS A 441 2.05 -21.99 13.94
N ARG A 442 2.02 -23.32 13.76
CA ARG A 442 1.02 -24.23 14.38
C ARG A 442 -0.42 -23.76 14.09
N ASP A 443 -0.70 -23.49 12.81
CA ASP A 443 -2.01 -23.06 12.30
C ASP A 443 -2.56 -21.77 12.92
N LYS A 444 -1.69 -20.95 13.51
CA LYS A 444 -2.02 -19.65 14.09
C LYS A 444 -1.12 -18.57 13.53
N ILE A 445 -1.67 -17.37 13.39
CA ILE A 445 -0.92 -16.17 13.03
C ILE A 445 0.06 -15.86 14.19
N ASN A 446 1.34 -15.80 13.86
CA ASN A 446 2.43 -15.59 14.80
C ASN A 446 3.25 -14.38 14.39
N ASN A 447 3.49 -13.47 15.34
CA ASN A 447 4.23 -12.23 15.12
C ASN A 447 5.52 -12.18 15.97
N SER A 448 6.03 -13.35 16.40
CA SER A 448 7.30 -13.48 17.12
C SER A 448 8.48 -13.60 16.14
N PHE A 449 8.60 -12.60 15.26
CA PHE A 449 9.69 -12.44 14.29
C PHE A 449 10.15 -10.97 14.28
N ILE A 450 11.14 -10.63 13.45
CA ILE A 450 11.61 -9.24 13.32
C ILE A 450 10.61 -8.46 12.47
N SER A 451 9.83 -7.59 13.11
CA SER A 451 8.78 -6.85 12.40
C SER A 451 9.36 -5.85 11.38
N ILE A 452 8.61 -5.54 10.32
CA ILE A 452 8.98 -4.50 9.34
C ILE A 452 9.25 -3.15 10.01
N LEU A 453 8.53 -2.84 11.09
CA LEU A 453 8.76 -1.62 11.86
C LEU A 453 10.11 -1.64 12.58
N SER A 454 10.48 -2.78 13.16
CA SER A 454 11.76 -2.96 13.84
C SER A 454 12.90 -2.88 12.82
N GLU A 455 12.76 -3.58 11.70
CA GLU A 455 13.68 -3.45 10.55
C GLU A 455 13.82 -2.00 10.08
N TYR A 456 12.71 -1.27 9.87
CA TYR A 456 12.76 0.15 9.50
C TYR A 456 13.60 1.00 10.47
N LYS A 457 13.46 0.75 11.78
CA LYS A 457 14.14 1.51 12.83
C LYS A 457 15.64 1.24 12.89
N HIS A 458 16.05 -0.02 12.80
CA HIS A 458 17.43 -0.41 13.11
C HIS A 458 18.15 -1.21 12.02
N GLY A 459 17.49 -1.55 10.91
CA GLY A 459 18.08 -2.21 9.74
C GLY A 459 18.45 -3.69 9.92
N ILE A 460 18.10 -4.29 11.06
CA ILE A 460 18.36 -5.72 11.33
C ILE A 460 17.16 -6.52 10.85
N ASN A 461 17.42 -7.64 10.20
CA ASN A 461 16.38 -8.55 9.70
C ASN A 461 16.91 -9.99 9.52
N ASP A 462 16.07 -10.86 8.99
CA ASP A 462 16.38 -12.28 8.80
C ASP A 462 17.65 -12.53 7.97
N TYR A 463 17.86 -11.78 6.88
CA TYR A 463 19.02 -11.93 6.01
C TYR A 463 20.29 -11.52 6.73
N THR A 464 20.23 -10.44 7.52
CA THR A 464 21.39 -9.95 8.26
C THR A 464 21.78 -10.87 9.41
N ILE A 465 20.82 -11.65 9.94
CA ILE A 465 21.04 -12.66 10.99
C ILE A 465 21.50 -14.01 10.43
N LYS A 466 21.08 -14.40 9.22
CA LYS A 466 21.23 -15.75 8.66
C LYS A 466 22.65 -16.34 8.82
N ASN A 467 23.67 -15.50 8.61
CA ASN A 467 25.08 -15.90 8.63
C ASN A 467 25.84 -15.50 9.92
N GLN A 468 25.13 -15.03 10.95
CA GLN A 468 25.76 -14.54 12.18
C GLN A 468 25.94 -15.64 13.23
N ARG A 469 26.99 -15.49 14.04
CA ARG A 469 27.19 -16.33 15.23
C ARG A 469 26.26 -15.88 16.36
N LEU A 470 25.39 -16.79 16.81
CA LEU A 470 24.45 -16.53 17.90
C LEU A 470 25.02 -16.93 19.27
N TYR A 471 24.80 -16.08 20.28
CA TYR A 471 25.25 -16.28 21.66
C TYR A 471 24.07 -16.33 22.63
N LYS A 472 24.10 -17.26 23.60
CA LYS A 472 23.11 -17.23 24.69
C LYS A 472 23.16 -15.89 25.43
N LEU A 473 22.00 -15.32 25.75
CA LEU A 473 21.91 -14.03 26.42
C LEU A 473 22.70 -14.00 27.75
N GLU A 474 22.57 -15.07 28.54
CA GLU A 474 23.32 -15.26 29.79
C GLU A 474 24.85 -15.19 29.57
N THR A 475 25.37 -15.74 28.49
CA THR A 475 26.81 -15.67 28.18
C THR A 475 27.25 -14.23 27.94
N VAL A 476 26.41 -13.42 27.30
CA VAL A 476 26.69 -11.99 27.07
C VAL A 476 26.64 -11.23 28.38
N PHE A 477 25.64 -11.47 29.23
CA PHE A 477 25.53 -10.85 30.55
C PHE A 477 26.69 -11.23 31.49
N ASN A 478 27.11 -12.49 31.49
CA ASN A 478 28.29 -12.94 32.24
C ASN A 478 29.58 -12.23 31.78
N ARG A 479 29.72 -11.95 30.48
CA ARG A 479 30.87 -11.20 29.97
C ARG A 479 30.81 -9.73 30.39
N LEU A 480 29.65 -9.10 30.30
CA LEU A 480 29.46 -7.72 30.75
C LEU A 480 29.75 -7.60 32.26
N GLN A 481 29.23 -8.52 33.07
CA GLN A 481 29.49 -8.58 34.51
C GLN A 481 30.99 -8.71 34.85
N LYS A 482 31.78 -9.40 34.02
CA LYS A 482 33.23 -9.57 34.23
C LYS A 482 34.05 -8.33 33.90
N ILE A 483 33.56 -7.48 33.01
CA ILE A 483 34.29 -6.26 32.59
C ILE A 483 33.82 -5.02 33.34
N THR A 484 32.77 -5.12 34.16
CA THR A 484 32.21 -4.01 34.94
C THR A 484 32.29 -4.31 36.43
N ASP A 485 32.45 -3.28 37.24
CA ASP A 485 32.45 -3.32 38.70
C ASP A 485 31.20 -2.63 39.28
N THR A 486 31.16 -2.47 40.61
CA THR A 486 30.06 -1.81 41.32
C THR A 486 29.99 -0.31 41.09
N GLU A 487 31.08 0.32 40.64
CA GLU A 487 31.17 1.76 40.37
C GLU A 487 30.87 2.10 38.90
N THR A 488 30.80 1.08 38.04
CA THR A 488 30.57 1.25 36.62
C THR A 488 29.22 1.91 36.36
N LYS A 489 29.24 3.02 35.64
CA LYS A 489 28.03 3.72 35.20
C LYS A 489 27.47 3.06 33.95
N PHE A 490 26.16 2.88 33.88
CA PHE A 490 25.49 2.32 32.71
C PHE A 490 24.66 3.37 31.99
N THR A 491 24.90 3.51 30.70
CA THR A 491 23.94 4.14 29.79
C THR A 491 23.36 3.06 28.90
N LYS A 492 22.04 3.08 28.70
CA LYS A 492 21.38 2.07 27.88
C LYS A 492 20.43 2.73 26.90
N TYR A 493 20.35 2.12 25.72
CA TYR A 493 19.36 2.40 24.71
C TYR A 493 18.72 1.08 24.29
N ALA A 494 17.42 0.94 24.48
CA ALA A 494 16.64 -0.13 23.89
C ALA A 494 15.94 0.41 22.63
N SER A 495 15.98 -0.34 21.53
CA SER A 495 15.30 0.04 20.28
C SER A 495 13.77 0.08 20.41
N GLU A 496 13.26 -0.54 21.47
CA GLU A 496 11.86 -0.57 21.88
C GLU A 496 11.74 -0.11 23.34
N SER A 497 10.60 -0.35 24.00
CA SER A 497 10.41 0.07 25.38
C SER A 497 11.20 -0.77 26.41
N ASP A 498 11.50 -0.19 27.56
CA ASP A 498 12.07 -0.91 28.71
C ASP A 498 11.17 -2.07 29.20
N ASN A 499 9.86 -1.99 28.94
CA ASN A 499 8.95 -3.10 29.22
C ASN A 499 9.17 -4.27 28.26
N CYS A 500 9.46 -4.00 26.99
CA CYS A 500 9.85 -5.05 26.04
C CYS A 500 11.17 -5.70 26.47
N LEU A 501 12.15 -4.89 26.90
CA LEU A 501 13.42 -5.40 27.43
C LEU A 501 13.20 -6.34 28.63
N ARG A 502 12.37 -5.94 29.61
CA ARG A 502 12.02 -6.79 30.75
C ARG A 502 11.36 -8.11 30.34
N LYS A 503 10.43 -8.05 29.39
CA LYS A 503 9.78 -9.25 28.87
C LYS A 503 10.79 -10.19 28.21
N CYS A 504 11.71 -9.66 27.39
CA CYS A 504 12.78 -10.47 26.78
C CYS A 504 13.66 -11.17 27.83
N ILE A 505 14.07 -10.45 28.88
CA ILE A 505 14.89 -11.01 29.98
C ILE A 505 14.11 -12.09 30.75
N SER A 506 12.82 -11.86 30.98
CA SER A 506 11.94 -12.82 31.65
C SER A 506 11.73 -14.08 30.82
N ASN A 507 11.60 -13.96 29.49
CA ASN A 507 11.46 -15.10 28.58
C ASN A 507 12.68 -16.03 28.62
N GLU A 508 13.87 -15.49 28.92
CA GLU A 508 15.12 -16.24 29.11
C GLU A 508 15.36 -16.62 30.59
N GLN A 509 14.44 -16.31 31.50
CA GLN A 509 14.53 -16.59 32.95
C GLN A 509 15.74 -15.92 33.65
N LEU A 510 16.23 -14.78 33.13
CA LEU A 510 17.44 -14.10 33.62
C LEU A 510 17.16 -12.95 34.61
N ASN A 511 15.95 -12.86 35.15
CA ASN A 511 15.55 -11.79 36.07
C ASN A 511 16.45 -11.69 37.33
N HIS A 512 17.03 -12.81 37.76
CA HIS A 512 17.89 -12.87 38.94
C HIS A 512 19.38 -12.65 38.65
N HIS A 513 19.77 -12.54 37.38
CA HIS A 513 21.17 -12.42 36.98
C HIS A 513 21.81 -11.14 37.57
N PRO A 514 23.02 -11.19 38.16
CA PRO A 514 23.65 -10.03 38.81
C PRO A 514 23.70 -8.77 37.93
N PHE A 515 24.12 -8.92 36.68
CA PHE A 515 24.14 -7.83 35.70
C PHE A 515 22.76 -7.19 35.43
N VAL A 516 21.69 -7.99 35.46
CA VAL A 516 20.33 -7.46 35.26
C VAL A 516 19.90 -6.60 36.45
N LYS A 517 20.37 -6.92 37.66
CA LYS A 517 20.12 -6.11 38.85
C LYS A 517 20.86 -4.76 38.83
N SER A 518 22.05 -4.70 38.23
CA SER A 518 22.82 -3.45 38.08
C SER A 518 22.34 -2.58 36.91
N LEU A 519 21.72 -3.19 35.90
CA LEU A 519 21.08 -2.49 34.80
C LEU A 519 19.92 -1.60 35.30
N PRO A 520 19.89 -0.29 34.96
CA PRO A 520 18.84 0.63 35.40
C PRO A 520 17.53 0.39 34.65
N ILE A 521 16.87 -0.75 34.87
CA ILE A 521 15.59 -1.14 34.25
C ILE A 521 14.38 -0.73 35.12
N ASN A 522 14.61 -0.36 36.38
CA ASN A 522 13.57 -0.22 37.40
C ASN A 522 13.06 1.21 37.70
N LYS A 523 13.55 2.26 37.04
CA LYS A 523 12.96 3.58 37.24
C LYS A 523 11.71 3.72 36.39
N LYS A 524 10.53 3.53 37.01
CA LYS A 524 9.29 4.12 36.47
C LYS A 524 9.57 5.62 36.29
N LYS A 525 9.45 6.12 35.06
CA LYS A 525 9.27 7.55 34.84
C LYS A 525 7.86 7.93 35.26
#